data_AF-A0A401KYJ4-F1
#
_entry.id   AF-A0A401KYJ4-F1
#
_cell.length_a   1.000
_cell.length_b   1.000
_cell.length_c   1.000
_cell.angle_alpha   90.00
_cell.angle_beta   90.00
_cell.angle_gamma   90.00
#
_symmetry.space_group_name_H-M   'P 1'
#
loop_
_entity.id
_entity.type
_entity.pdbx_description
1 polymer ?
#
loop_
_entity_poly.entity_id
_entity_poly.type
_entity_poly.pdbx_seq_one_letter_code
_entity_poly.pdbx_strand_id
1 'polypeptide(L)'
;MSSETTIYNVYRVVFSQSRGPDHEGIALVPAQNANQGAGRFYHVKGDVGVGMDYDMRPGYRFGESKSYKSSTLQFQLPKTQLPRFEEITQKCPPPYDPRVLTESSPDPPVRNCSNWVDDVLTEAKTLA
;
A
#
# COMPACT_ATOMS: atom_id res chain seq x y z
N MET A 1 5.93 -18.79 -20.23
CA MET A 1 6.58 -19.45 -19.09
C MET A 1 6.54 -18.47 -17.93
N SER A 2 5.73 -18.71 -16.90
CA SER A 2 5.85 -17.95 -15.64
C SER A 2 7.09 -18.48 -14.94
N SER A 3 8.18 -17.72 -14.93
CA SER A 3 9.31 -17.98 -14.03
C SER A 3 8.80 -18.07 -12.60
N GLU A 4 9.34 -19.03 -11.83
CA GLU A 4 9.03 -19.09 -10.41
C GLU A 4 9.44 -17.78 -9.73
N THR A 5 8.52 -17.18 -8.98
CA THR A 5 8.84 -16.03 -8.14
C THR A 5 9.83 -16.46 -7.07
N THR A 6 11.00 -15.85 -7.02
CA THR A 6 11.94 -16.01 -5.89
C THR A 6 12.01 -14.76 -5.02
N ILE A 7 11.67 -13.61 -5.62
CA ILE A 7 11.77 -12.29 -4.98
C ILE A 7 10.65 -11.39 -5.51
N TYR A 8 10.11 -10.56 -4.63
CA TYR A 8 9.15 -9.52 -4.96
C TYR A 8 9.83 -8.16 -4.95
N ASN A 9 9.58 -7.35 -5.97
CA ASN A 9 9.78 -5.92 -5.90
C ASN A 9 8.64 -5.31 -5.08
N VAL A 10 8.98 -4.59 -4.02
CA VAL A 10 8.01 -3.89 -3.17
C VAL A 10 7.91 -2.44 -3.62
N TYR A 11 6.75 -2.06 -4.14
CA TYR A 11 6.47 -0.72 -4.63
C TYR A 11 5.51 0.01 -3.70
N ARG A 12 5.80 1.29 -3.45
CA ARG A 12 4.77 2.25 -3.05
C ARG A 12 4.04 2.69 -4.30
N VAL A 13 2.72 2.61 -4.32
CA VAL A 13 1.88 2.93 -5.49
C VAL A 13 0.92 4.05 -5.13
N VAL A 14 0.83 5.05 -5.99
CA VAL A 14 0.04 6.26 -5.79
C VAL A 14 -1.05 6.34 -6.85
N PHE A 15 -2.27 6.66 -6.42
CA PHE A 15 -3.43 6.85 -7.27
C PHE A 15 -4.07 8.22 -7.02
N SER A 16 -4.34 8.97 -8.08
CA SER A 16 -5.08 10.22 -7.98
C SER A 16 -6.52 9.99 -7.51
N GLN A 17 -6.99 10.82 -6.59
CA GLN A 17 -8.41 10.85 -6.19
C GLN A 17 -9.09 12.11 -6.72
N SER A 18 -10.39 12.03 -6.96
CA SER A 18 -11.20 13.18 -7.41
C SER A 18 -11.43 14.21 -6.30
N ARG A 19 -11.28 13.80 -5.04
CA ARG A 19 -11.39 14.63 -3.83
C ARG A 19 -10.37 14.14 -2.81
N GLY A 20 -9.79 15.07 -2.05
CA GLY A 20 -8.81 14.73 -1.01
C GLY A 20 -7.41 14.47 -1.57
N PRO A 21 -6.47 14.04 -0.70
CA PRO A 21 -5.12 13.64 -1.10
C PRO A 21 -5.13 12.38 -1.98
N ASP A 22 -4.02 12.12 -2.64
CA ASP A 22 -3.86 10.88 -3.41
C ASP A 22 -3.99 9.65 -2.50
N HIS A 23 -4.52 8.56 -3.07
CA HIS A 23 -4.58 7.26 -2.41
C HIS A 23 -3.27 6.51 -2.58
N GLU A 24 -2.84 5.85 -1.51
CA GLU A 24 -1.58 5.13 -1.49
C GLU A 24 -1.76 3.68 -1.04
N GLY A 25 -0.93 2.80 -1.60
CA GLY A 25 -0.87 1.41 -1.22
C GLY A 25 0.47 0.79 -1.57
N ILE A 26 0.62 -0.50 -1.25
CA ILE A 26 1.85 -1.25 -1.47
C ILE A 26 1.57 -2.37 -2.47
N ALA A 27 2.43 -2.49 -3.49
CA ALA A 27 2.37 -3.58 -4.44
C ALA A 27 3.59 -4.49 -4.32
N LEU A 28 3.36 -5.80 -4.24
CA LEU A 28 4.39 -6.83 -4.35
C LEU A 28 4.30 -7.45 -5.74
N VAL A 29 5.32 -7.21 -6.57
CA VAL A 29 5.37 -7.70 -7.94
C VAL A 29 6.55 -8.66 -8.08
N PRO A 30 6.35 -9.90 -8.57
CA PRO A 30 7.48 -10.79 -8.85
C PRO A 30 8.53 -10.09 -9.71
N ALA A 31 9.79 -10.05 -9.28
CA ALA A 31 10.83 -9.33 -10.01
C ALA A 31 11.10 -9.95 -11.39
N GLN A 32 10.77 -11.23 -11.55
CA GLN A 32 10.88 -11.95 -12.82
C GLN A 32 9.73 -11.66 -13.79
N ASN A 33 8.67 -10.96 -13.35
CA ASN A 33 7.56 -10.60 -14.24
C ASN A 33 7.97 -9.46 -15.18
N ALA A 34 7.72 -9.59 -16.48
CA ALA A 34 7.98 -8.50 -17.42
C ALA A 34 7.08 -7.27 -17.15
N ASN A 35 5.84 -7.51 -16.71
CA ASN A 35 4.91 -6.45 -16.34
C ASN A 35 5.05 -6.10 -14.86
N GLN A 36 5.76 -5.01 -14.57
CA GLN A 36 5.90 -4.49 -13.20
C GLN A 36 4.70 -3.64 -12.73
N GLY A 37 3.64 -3.51 -13.54
CA GLY A 37 2.40 -2.80 -13.23
C GLY A 37 1.27 -3.68 -12.67
N ALA A 38 1.57 -4.93 -12.30
CA ALA A 38 0.57 -5.86 -11.77
C ALA A 38 1.16 -6.80 -10.71
N GLY A 39 0.48 -6.95 -9.57
CA GLY A 39 0.95 -7.80 -8.48
C GLY A 39 -0.05 -7.91 -7.34
N ARG A 40 0.41 -8.43 -6.19
CA ARG A 40 -0.37 -8.36 -4.95
C ARG A 40 -0.44 -6.90 -4.51
N PHE A 41 -1.60 -6.44 -4.08
CA PHE A 41 -1.80 -5.06 -3.67
C PHE A 41 -2.45 -4.99 -2.29
N TYR A 42 -1.85 -4.21 -1.41
CA TYR A 42 -2.24 -4.03 -0.01
C TYR A 42 -2.52 -2.55 0.21
N HIS A 43 -3.67 -2.23 0.79
CA HIS A 43 -4.03 -0.86 1.07
C HIS A 43 -5.08 -0.77 2.18
N VAL A 44 -5.29 0.45 2.66
CA VAL A 44 -6.46 0.81 3.44
C VAL A 44 -7.45 1.57 2.56
N LYS A 45 -8.76 1.41 2.77
CA LYS A 45 -9.81 2.07 2.00
C LYS A 45 -10.86 2.66 2.92
N GLY A 46 -11.58 3.67 2.46
CA GLY A 46 -12.58 4.39 3.26
C GLY A 46 -12.10 5.79 3.65
N ASP A 47 -12.90 6.46 4.48
CA ASP A 47 -12.65 7.83 4.91
C ASP A 47 -12.16 7.83 6.36
N VAL A 48 -11.06 8.52 6.64
CA VAL A 48 -10.41 8.51 7.97
C VAL A 48 -11.38 8.85 9.11
N GLY A 49 -12.33 9.76 8.89
CA GLY A 49 -13.29 10.17 9.92
C GLY A 49 -14.40 9.16 10.21
N VAL A 50 -14.69 8.28 9.27
CA VAL A 50 -15.74 7.26 9.38
C VAL A 50 -15.15 5.89 9.71
N GLY A 51 -13.86 5.70 9.40
CA GLY A 51 -13.15 4.45 9.54
C GLY A 51 -12.55 4.03 8.19
N MET A 52 -11.31 3.55 8.24
CA MET A 52 -10.68 2.89 7.12
C MET A 52 -10.59 1.38 7.38
N ASP A 53 -10.73 0.60 6.31
CA ASP A 53 -10.60 -0.86 6.33
C ASP A 53 -9.34 -1.29 5.59
N TYR A 54 -8.63 -2.25 6.15
CA TYR A 54 -7.59 -2.97 5.42
C TYR A 54 -8.20 -3.82 4.30
N ASP A 55 -7.59 -3.78 3.12
CA ASP A 55 -7.96 -4.60 1.98
C ASP A 55 -6.71 -5.13 1.26
N MET A 56 -6.82 -6.34 0.74
CA MET A 56 -5.76 -7.04 0.02
C MET A 56 -6.31 -7.66 -1.25
N ARG A 57 -5.63 -7.40 -2.35
CA ARG A 57 -5.92 -7.97 -3.67
C ARG A 57 -4.77 -8.87 -4.08
N PRO A 58 -4.97 -10.20 -4.22
CA PRO A 58 -3.88 -11.13 -4.57
C PRO A 58 -3.34 -10.91 -5.99
N GLY A 59 -4.09 -10.24 -6.86
CA GLY A 59 -3.65 -9.84 -8.19
C GLY A 59 -4.41 -8.60 -8.66
N TYR A 60 -3.71 -7.46 -8.72
CA TYR A 60 -4.26 -6.19 -9.15
C TYR A 60 -3.33 -5.54 -10.20
N ARG A 61 -3.91 -5.15 -11.34
CA ARG A 61 -3.21 -4.46 -12.43
C ARG A 61 -3.23 -2.95 -12.20
N PHE A 62 -2.52 -2.52 -11.17
CA PHE A 62 -2.52 -1.11 -10.77
C PHE A 62 -2.04 -0.18 -11.89
N GLY A 63 -1.09 -0.59 -12.72
CA GLY A 63 -0.59 0.21 -13.84
C GLY A 63 -1.59 0.42 -14.97
N GLU A 64 -2.68 -0.37 -15.02
CA GLU A 64 -3.79 -0.19 -15.97
C GLU A 64 -4.93 0.66 -15.39
N SER A 65 -4.85 1.05 -14.11
CA SER A 65 -5.89 1.88 -13.48
C SER A 65 -5.86 3.30 -14.06
N LYS A 66 -7.03 3.85 -14.40
CA LYS A 66 -7.16 5.24 -14.87
C LYS A 66 -6.68 6.27 -13.83
N SER A 67 -6.76 5.92 -12.55
CA SER A 67 -6.28 6.77 -11.45
C SER A 67 -4.81 6.56 -11.12
N TYR A 68 -4.11 5.62 -11.76
CA TYR A 68 -2.70 5.37 -11.47
C TYR A 68 -1.86 6.61 -11.78
N LYS A 69 -1.06 7.03 -10.80
CA LYS A 69 -0.19 8.20 -10.90
C LYS A 69 1.28 7.78 -11.00
N SER A 70 1.75 6.95 -10.09
CA SER A 70 3.14 6.51 -10.05
C SER A 70 3.33 5.26 -9.18
N SER A 71 4.49 4.62 -9.35
CA SER A 71 5.00 3.63 -8.43
C SER A 71 6.50 3.83 -8.21
N THR A 72 6.96 3.65 -6.98
CA THR A 72 8.36 3.82 -6.59
C THR A 72 8.84 2.57 -5.88
N LEU A 73 9.89 1.94 -6.41
CA LEU A 73 10.52 0.78 -5.79
C LEU A 73 11.10 1.18 -4.44
N GLN A 74 10.75 0.44 -3.39
CA GLN A 74 11.21 0.69 -2.03
C GLN A 74 12.37 -0.25 -1.67
N PHE A 75 12.16 -1.55 -1.90
CA PHE A 75 13.13 -2.61 -1.68
C PHE A 75 12.68 -3.90 -2.38
N GLN A 76 13.48 -4.95 -2.26
CA GLN A 76 13.11 -6.29 -2.71
C GLN A 76 12.89 -7.21 -1.51
N LEU A 77 11.92 -8.10 -1.60
CA LEU A 77 11.52 -8.99 -0.52
C LEU A 77 11.67 -10.46 -0.99
N PRO A 78 12.46 -11.29 -0.30
CA PRO A 78 12.50 -12.73 -0.58
C PRO A 78 11.10 -13.35 -0.47
N LYS A 79 10.71 -14.23 -1.41
CA LYS A 79 9.39 -14.89 -1.38
C LYS A 79 9.10 -15.61 -0.06
N THR A 80 10.13 -16.14 0.60
CA THR A 80 10.02 -16.80 1.90
C THR A 80 9.52 -15.88 3.01
N GLN A 81 9.69 -14.56 2.88
CA GLN A 81 9.23 -13.55 3.83
C GLN A 81 7.82 -13.03 3.54
N LEU A 82 7.16 -13.49 2.47
CA LEU A 82 5.81 -13.07 2.12
C LEU A 82 4.81 -13.25 3.30
N PRO A 83 4.78 -14.38 4.04
CA PRO A 83 3.87 -14.52 5.18
C PRO A 83 4.10 -13.47 6.28
N ARG A 84 5.37 -13.13 6.55
CA ARG A 84 5.71 -12.09 7.55
C ARG A 84 5.36 -10.70 7.07
N PHE A 85 5.54 -10.42 5.78
CA PHE A 85 5.07 -9.18 5.19
C PHE A 85 3.55 -9.02 5.32
N GLU A 86 2.78 -10.07 5.00
CA GLU A 86 1.31 -10.05 5.10
C GLU A 86 0.84 -9.88 6.56
N GLU A 87 1.55 -10.49 7.52
CA GLU A 87 1.31 -10.27 8.96
C GLU A 87 1.51 -8.80 9.36
N ILE A 88 2.58 -8.15 8.89
CA ILE A 88 2.84 -6.72 9.15
C ILE A 88 1.70 -5.86 8.59
N THR A 89 1.27 -6.12 7.35
CA THR A 89 0.17 -5.34 6.72
C THR A 89 -1.15 -5.46 7.49
N GLN A 90 -1.46 -6.64 8.05
CA GLN A 90 -2.69 -6.88 8.80
C GLN A 90 -2.62 -6.31 10.23
N LYS A 91 -1.43 -6.33 10.84
CA LYS A 91 -1.20 -5.83 12.20
C LYS A 91 -1.21 -4.30 12.26
N CYS A 92 -0.77 -3.63 11.20
CA CYS A 92 -0.75 -2.16 11.15
C CYS A 92 -2.18 -1.63 11.09
N PRO A 93 -2.66 -0.91 12.12
CA PRO A 93 -4.05 -0.50 12.20
C PRO A 93 -4.38 0.54 11.11
N PRO A 94 -5.53 0.42 10.43
CA PRO A 94 -5.99 1.46 9.53
C PRO A 94 -6.15 2.81 10.25
N PRO A 95 -5.83 3.94 9.61
CA PRO A 95 -6.03 5.25 10.19
C PRO A 95 -7.49 5.51 10.54
N TYR A 96 -7.73 6.08 11.73
CA TYR A 96 -9.04 6.55 12.16
C TYR A 96 -8.87 7.82 13.00
N ASP A 97 -9.55 8.88 12.59
CA ASP A 97 -9.59 10.13 13.34
C ASP A 97 -10.87 10.91 13.02
N PRO A 98 -11.87 10.93 13.93
CA PRO A 98 -13.15 11.59 13.69
C PRO A 98 -13.04 13.12 13.60
N ARG A 99 -11.92 13.72 14.00
CA ARG A 99 -11.72 15.19 13.94
C ARG A 99 -11.84 15.74 12.53
N VAL A 100 -11.53 14.95 11.49
CA VAL A 100 -11.68 15.38 10.09
C VAL A 100 -13.14 15.71 9.71
N LEU A 101 -14.12 15.26 10.50
CA LEU A 101 -15.53 15.55 10.27
C LEU A 101 -15.93 16.95 10.74
N THR A 102 -15.16 17.55 11.67
CA THR A 102 -15.54 18.79 12.36
C THR A 102 -14.47 19.88 12.31
N GLU A 103 -13.20 19.50 12.15
CA GLU A 103 -12.05 20.41 12.17
C GLU A 103 -11.48 20.58 10.77
N SER A 104 -11.36 21.83 10.31
CA SER A 104 -10.81 22.14 8.99
C SER A 104 -9.28 22.00 8.93
N SER A 105 -8.59 22.05 10.06
CA SER A 105 -7.12 21.90 10.16
C SER A 105 -6.73 21.33 11.52
N PRO A 106 -6.89 20.02 11.72
CA PRO A 106 -6.52 19.36 12.97
C PRO A 106 -5.01 19.46 13.24
N ASP A 107 -4.65 19.71 14.49
CA ASP A 107 -3.27 19.69 14.99
C ASP A 107 -3.14 18.67 16.14
N PRO A 108 -2.24 17.67 16.05
CA PRO A 108 -1.39 17.34 14.91
C PRO A 108 -2.20 16.87 13.68
N PRO A 109 -1.60 16.94 12.47
CA PRO A 109 -2.24 16.51 11.24
C PRO A 109 -2.78 15.08 11.34
N VAL A 110 -3.94 14.85 10.75
CA VAL A 110 -4.59 13.56 10.76
C VAL A 110 -3.81 12.56 9.91
N ARG A 111 -3.60 11.36 10.48
CA ARG A 111 -2.99 10.24 9.78
C ARG A 111 -3.89 9.74 8.65
N ASN A 112 -3.29 9.36 7.53
CA ASN A 112 -4.01 8.88 6.34
C ASN A 112 -3.35 7.63 5.74
N CYS A 113 -3.77 7.21 4.54
CA CYS A 113 -3.23 6.05 3.86
C CYS A 113 -1.71 6.12 3.63
N SER A 114 -1.13 7.31 3.39
CA SER A 114 0.33 7.47 3.29
C SER A 114 1.00 7.04 4.59
N ASN A 115 0.49 7.45 5.75
CA ASN A 115 1.10 7.10 7.03
C ASN A 115 1.05 5.59 7.28
N TRP A 116 -0.06 4.94 6.94
CA TRP A 116 -0.14 3.46 7.02
C TRP A 116 0.89 2.79 6.11
N VAL A 117 1.07 3.29 4.88
CA VAL A 117 2.10 2.81 3.96
C VAL A 117 3.50 3.02 4.53
N ASP A 118 3.78 4.19 5.13
CA ASP A 118 5.07 4.49 5.76
C ASP A 118 5.38 3.52 6.91
N ASP A 119 4.40 3.26 7.78
CA ASP A 119 4.56 2.35 8.92
C ASP A 119 4.84 0.92 8.46
N VAL A 120 4.05 0.41 7.51
CA VAL A 120 4.24 -0.93 6.94
C VAL A 120 5.60 -1.06 6.26
N LEU A 121 5.98 -0.09 5.41
CA LEU A 121 7.26 -0.14 4.71
C LEU A 121 8.45 -0.06 5.66
N THR A 122 8.33 0.74 6.74
CA THR A 122 9.37 0.87 7.76
C THR A 122 9.61 -0.45 8.48
N GLU A 123 8.54 -1.13 8.93
CA GLU A 123 8.67 -2.44 9.59
C GLU A 123 9.11 -3.52 8.60
N ALA A 124 8.50 -3.58 7.41
CA ALA A 124 8.78 -4.60 6.40
C ALA A 124 10.20 -4.52 5.80
N LYS A 125 10.84 -3.35 5.81
CA LYS A 125 12.22 -3.19 5.34
C LYS A 125 13.22 -4.01 6.16
N THR A 126 12.88 -4.40 7.38
CA THR A 126 13.70 -5.31 8.20
C THR A 126 13.71 -6.76 7.69
N LEU A 127 12.79 -7.11 6.78
CA LEU A 127 12.68 -8.43 6.14
C LEU A 127 13.45 -8.53 4.81
N ALA A 128 13.98 -7.41 4.31
CA ALA A 128 14.62 -7.27 3.00
C ALA A 128 16.05 -7.82 2.98
#